data_AF-A0A2V8DSV1-F1
#
_entry.id   AF-A0A2V8DSV1-F1
#
_cell.length_a   1.000
_cell.length_b   1.000
_cell.length_c   1.000
_cell.angle_alpha   90.00
_cell.angle_beta   90.00
_cell.angle_gamma   90.00
#
_symmetry.space_group_name_H-M   'P 1'
#
loop_
_entity.id
_entity.type
_entity.pdbx_description
1 polymer ?
#
loop_
_entity_poly.entity_id
_entity_poly.type
_entity_poly.pdbx_seq_one_letter_code
_entity_poly.pdbx_strand_id
1 'polypeptide(L)'
;IVVGVGLGLTMPVFTIAAQNAVDISQVGMATSAIQFTRSMGATIGAAIFGALLSNRFGSALQAAIAPEVAARVPRDMMEMLQNPQALMNPEVAARMRAQGPEALRAIAPMLTGLKHALASAISDVFFWGAIISALGIVVLVRLVDLPLRTTNRSSRPVGEPEVPVVSLEI
;
A
#
# COMPACT_ATOMS: atom_id res chain seq x y z
N ILE A 1 -9.68 10.30 6.48
CA ILE A 1 -9.46 10.20 7.95
C ILE A 1 -9.96 8.86 8.48
N VAL A 2 -11.26 8.53 8.35
CA VAL A 2 -11.84 7.25 8.83
C VAL A 2 -11.09 6.01 8.33
N VAL A 3 -10.83 5.91 7.02
CA VAL A 3 -10.05 4.80 6.42
C VAL A 3 -8.62 4.75 6.95
N GLY A 4 -7.98 5.90 7.18
CA GLY A 4 -6.61 5.97 7.68
C GLY A 4 -6.47 5.48 9.12
N VAL A 5 -7.45 5.79 9.97
CA VAL A 5 -7.50 5.28 11.35
C VAL A 5 -7.73 3.77 11.35
N GLY A 6 -8.64 3.26 10.52
CA GLY A 6 -8.89 1.82 10.41
C GLY A 6 -7.66 1.03 9.97
N LEU A 7 -6.96 1.48 8.94
CA LEU A 7 -5.72 0.84 8.47
C LEU A 7 -4.61 0.83 9.52
N GLY A 8 -4.46 1.93 10.28
CA GLY A 8 -3.45 2.04 11.34
C GLY A 8 -3.67 1.05 12.49
N LEU A 9 -4.93 0.85 12.88
CA LEU A 9 -5.30 -0.07 13.98
C LEU A 9 -5.30 -1.54 13.57
N THR A 10 -5.41 -1.85 12.27
CA THR A 10 -5.50 -3.23 11.78
C THR A 10 -4.15 -3.98 11.93
N MET A 11 -3.02 -3.29 11.76
CA MET A 11 -1.69 -3.90 11.78
C MET A 11 -1.33 -4.57 13.13
N PRO A 12 -1.49 -3.89 14.29
CA PRO A 12 -1.24 -4.52 15.59
C PRO A 12 -2.21 -5.67 15.88
N VAL A 13 -3.50 -5.49 15.57
CA VAL A 13 -4.55 -6.47 15.86
C VAL A 13 -4.28 -7.80 15.16
N PHE A 14 -3.97 -7.77 13.87
CA PHE A 14 -3.70 -8.97 13.10
C PHE A 14 -2.43 -9.69 13.58
N THR A 15 -1.40 -8.92 13.93
CA THR A 15 -0.14 -9.47 14.45
C THR A 15 -0.36 -10.21 15.76
N ILE A 16 -1.07 -9.60 16.71
CA ILE A 16 -1.38 -10.21 18.01
C ILE A 16 -2.27 -11.44 17.84
N ALA A 17 -3.28 -11.38 16.96
CA ALA A 17 -4.14 -12.53 16.68
C ALA A 17 -3.35 -13.75 16.16
N ALA A 18 -2.46 -13.53 15.19
CA ALA A 18 -1.64 -14.59 14.62
C ALA A 18 -0.59 -15.13 15.61
N GLN A 19 0.00 -14.26 16.45
CA GLN A 19 0.92 -14.69 17.50
C GLN A 19 0.21 -15.52 18.59
N ASN A 20 -1.04 -15.21 18.91
CA ASN A 20 -1.85 -15.99 19.86
C ASN A 20 -2.27 -17.36 19.33
N ALA A 21 -2.26 -17.56 17.99
CA ALA A 21 -2.65 -18.81 17.37
C ALA A 21 -1.54 -19.88 17.33
N VAL A 22 -0.32 -19.54 17.78
CA VAL A 22 0.85 -20.44 17.79
C VAL A 22 1.40 -20.63 19.19
N ASP A 23 2.20 -21.67 19.40
CA ASP A 23 2.94 -21.84 20.65
C ASP A 23 4.01 -20.77 20.83
N ILE A 24 4.32 -20.43 22.09
CA ILE A 24 5.27 -19.34 22.41
C ILE A 24 6.67 -19.56 21.81
N SER A 25 7.08 -20.83 21.67
CA SER A 25 8.33 -21.21 21.01
C SER A 25 8.32 -20.95 19.50
N GLN A 26 7.16 -20.74 18.88
CA GLN A 26 6.96 -20.55 17.44
C GLN A 26 6.59 -19.11 17.05
N VAL A 27 6.47 -18.18 18.01
CA VAL A 27 6.11 -16.77 17.76
C VAL A 27 7.10 -16.08 16.79
N GLY A 28 8.38 -16.45 16.84
CA GLY A 28 9.40 -15.96 15.90
C GLY A 28 9.15 -16.40 14.45
N MET A 29 8.67 -17.63 14.24
CA MET A 29 8.27 -18.13 12.91
C MET A 29 7.01 -17.42 12.43
N ALA A 30 5.99 -17.29 13.28
CA ALA A 30 4.75 -16.59 12.94
C ALA A 30 5.02 -15.14 12.53
N THR A 31 5.85 -14.42 13.30
CA THR A 31 6.22 -13.04 12.99
C THR A 31 6.95 -12.94 11.66
N SER A 32 7.93 -13.81 11.40
CA SER A 32 8.66 -13.84 10.13
C SER A 32 7.75 -14.14 8.94
N ALA A 33 6.81 -15.09 9.08
CA ALA A 33 5.86 -15.44 8.04
C ALA A 33 4.92 -14.27 7.70
N ILE A 34 4.44 -13.53 8.70
CA ILE A 34 3.63 -12.32 8.52
C ILE A 34 4.44 -11.27 7.75
N GLN A 35 5.67 -11.01 8.17
CA GLN A 35 6.53 -10.01 7.53
C GLN A 35 6.88 -10.38 6.08
N PHE A 36 7.17 -11.65 5.82
CA PHE A 36 7.43 -12.17 4.49
C PHE A 36 6.22 -12.02 3.57
N THR A 37 5.04 -12.44 4.03
CA THR A 37 3.78 -12.32 3.30
C THR A 37 3.46 -10.85 3.00
N ARG A 38 3.68 -9.95 3.97
CA ARG A 38 3.50 -8.51 3.78
C ARG A 38 4.45 -7.93 2.73
N SER A 39 5.71 -8.33 2.75
CA SER A 39 6.71 -7.86 1.78
C SER A 39 6.35 -8.31 0.35
N MET A 40 5.96 -9.57 0.17
CA MET A 40 5.48 -10.08 -1.11
C MET A 40 4.21 -9.36 -1.56
N GLY A 41 3.23 -9.21 -0.66
CA GLY A 41 1.99 -8.49 -0.96
C GLY A 41 2.21 -7.03 -1.35
N ALA A 42 3.14 -6.33 -0.69
CA ALA A 42 3.49 -4.96 -1.03
C ALA A 42 4.12 -4.86 -2.42
N THR A 43 5.01 -5.78 -2.77
CA THR A 43 5.69 -5.82 -4.07
C THR A 43 4.72 -6.15 -5.20
N ILE A 44 3.92 -7.20 -5.03
CA ILE A 44 2.90 -7.63 -5.99
C ILE A 44 1.84 -6.54 -6.16
N GLY A 45 1.37 -5.96 -5.06
CA GLY A 45 0.39 -4.88 -5.06
C GLY A 45 0.92 -3.66 -5.81
N ALA A 46 2.14 -3.21 -5.52
CA ALA A 46 2.76 -2.09 -6.23
C ALA A 46 2.88 -2.33 -7.74
N ALA A 47 3.25 -3.55 -8.15
CA ALA A 47 3.34 -3.91 -9.57
C ALA A 47 1.96 -3.88 -10.26
N ILE A 48 0.94 -4.49 -9.66
CA ILE A 48 -0.43 -4.52 -10.22
C ILE A 48 -1.01 -3.11 -10.30
N PHE A 49 -0.96 -2.34 -9.20
CA PHE A 49 -1.50 -0.98 -9.19
C PHE A 49 -0.70 -0.03 -10.07
N GLY A 50 0.62 -0.20 -10.18
CA GLY A 50 1.46 0.55 -11.11
C GLY A 50 1.09 0.29 -12.57
N ALA A 51 0.90 -0.99 -12.94
CA ALA A 51 0.45 -1.37 -14.28
C ALA A 51 -0.97 -0.84 -14.58
N LEU A 52 -1.88 -0.90 -13.61
CA LEU A 52 -3.23 -0.36 -13.74
C LEU A 52 -3.20 1.16 -13.96
N LEU A 53 -2.43 1.89 -13.13
CA LEU A 53 -2.26 3.34 -13.26
C LEU A 53 -1.68 3.72 -14.62
N SER A 54 -0.63 3.03 -15.06
CA SER A 54 0.03 3.29 -16.35
C SER A 54 -0.93 3.07 -17.53
N ASN A 55 -1.65 1.94 -17.55
CA ASN A 55 -2.63 1.65 -18.60
C ASN A 55 -3.77 2.69 -18.62
N ARG A 56 -4.31 3.06 -17.45
CA ARG A 56 -5.41 4.02 -17.35
C ARG A 56 -4.98 5.43 -17.72
N PHE A 57 -3.80 5.85 -17.27
CA PHE A 57 -3.23 7.13 -17.64
C PHE A 57 -2.98 7.23 -19.16
N GLY A 58 -2.40 6.19 -19.77
CA GLY A 58 -2.19 6.14 -21.21
C GLY A 58 -3.50 6.24 -22.00
N SER A 59 -4.52 5.48 -21.59
CA SER A 59 -5.86 5.54 -22.22
C SER A 59 -6.53 6.91 -22.06
N ALA A 60 -6.44 7.52 -20.89
CA ALA A 60 -7.05 8.82 -20.62
C ALA A 60 -6.30 9.96 -21.32
N LEU A 61 -4.98 9.85 -21.48
CA LEU A 61 -4.18 10.78 -22.26
C LEU A 61 -4.55 10.73 -23.75
N GLN A 62 -4.68 9.54 -24.32
CA GLN A 62 -5.12 9.40 -25.72
C GLN A 62 -6.51 9.98 -25.95
N ALA A 63 -7.44 9.83 -24.99
CA ALA A 63 -8.76 10.44 -25.07
C ALA A 63 -8.76 11.97 -24.90
N ALA A 64 -7.79 12.52 -24.16
CA ALA A 64 -7.69 13.95 -23.89
C ALA A 64 -6.97 14.75 -25.00
N ILE A 65 -6.13 14.08 -25.82
CA ILE A 65 -5.44 14.73 -26.94
C ILE A 65 -6.34 14.66 -28.18
N ALA A 66 -6.84 15.82 -28.61
CA ALA A 66 -7.55 15.92 -29.88
C ALA A 66 -6.63 15.46 -31.04
N PRO A 67 -7.13 14.69 -32.03
CA PRO A 67 -6.32 14.16 -33.13
C PRO A 67 -5.53 15.24 -33.88
N GLU A 68 -6.09 16.45 -33.98
CA GLU A 68 -5.49 17.61 -34.64
C GLU A 68 -4.29 18.17 -33.86
N VAL A 69 -4.29 18.02 -32.54
CA VAL A 69 -3.19 18.41 -31.65
C VAL A 69 -2.13 17.32 -31.62
N ALA A 70 -2.52 16.04 -31.60
CA ALA A 70 -1.58 14.91 -31.68
C ALA A 70 -0.68 15.00 -32.93
N ALA A 71 -1.23 15.45 -34.06
CA ALA A 71 -0.49 15.63 -35.30
C ALA A 71 0.51 16.82 -35.30
N ARG A 72 0.34 17.78 -34.39
CA ARG A 72 1.15 19.00 -34.29
C ARG A 72 2.17 18.96 -33.15
N VAL A 73 2.04 18.01 -32.22
CA VAL A 73 2.95 17.87 -31.09
C VAL A 73 4.19 17.08 -31.52
N PRO A 74 5.41 17.61 -31.31
CA PRO A 74 6.65 16.88 -31.56
C PRO A 74 6.70 15.56 -30.81
N ARG A 75 7.26 14.49 -31.42
CA ARG A 75 7.31 13.15 -30.82
C ARG A 75 7.98 13.13 -29.44
N ASP A 76 9.05 13.88 -29.26
CA ASP A 76 9.77 13.99 -27.99
C ASP A 76 8.88 14.56 -26.86
N MET A 77 8.01 15.51 -27.21
CA MET A 77 7.09 16.10 -26.25
C MET A 77 5.97 15.10 -25.91
N MET A 78 5.51 14.32 -26.90
CA MET A 78 4.51 13.28 -26.70
C MET A 78 4.99 12.17 -25.77
N GLU A 79 6.23 11.69 -25.91
CA GLU A 79 6.84 10.73 -24.97
C GLU A 79 6.90 11.28 -23.55
N MET A 80 7.27 12.56 -23.40
CA MET A 80 7.32 13.20 -22.09
C MET A 80 5.94 13.34 -21.44
N LEU A 81 4.89 13.57 -22.24
CA LEU A 81 3.50 13.68 -21.77
C LEU A 81 2.90 12.31 -21.43
N GLN A 82 3.35 11.24 -22.11
CA GLN A 82 2.97 9.86 -21.81
C GLN A 82 3.63 9.34 -20.53
N ASN A 83 4.68 10.00 -20.04
CA ASN A 83 5.34 9.65 -18.80
C ASN A 83 4.79 10.48 -17.61
N PRO A 84 3.90 9.91 -16.77
CA PRO A 84 3.33 10.62 -15.63
C PRO A 84 4.39 11.07 -14.61
N GLN A 85 5.54 10.37 -14.52
CA GLN A 85 6.63 10.78 -13.63
C GLN A 85 7.37 12.02 -14.14
N ALA A 86 7.57 12.12 -15.46
CA ALA A 86 8.21 13.31 -16.06
C ALA A 86 7.39 14.57 -15.81
N LEU A 87 6.06 14.43 -15.78
CA LEU A 87 5.12 15.54 -15.54
C LEU A 87 5.10 16.02 -14.09
N MET A 88 5.47 15.14 -13.16
CA MET A 88 5.61 15.49 -11.74
C MET A 88 7.02 15.95 -11.38
N ASN A 89 7.99 15.84 -12.30
CA ASN A 89 9.36 16.23 -12.03
C ASN A 89 9.49 17.78 -12.02
N PRO A 90 9.96 18.38 -10.90
CA PRO A 90 10.15 19.82 -10.80
C PRO A 90 11.14 20.40 -11.83
N GLU A 91 12.13 19.63 -12.28
CA GLU A 91 13.10 20.05 -13.30
C GLU A 91 12.46 20.22 -14.68
N VAL A 92 11.57 19.30 -15.06
CA VAL A 92 10.82 19.37 -16.32
C VAL A 92 9.91 20.59 -16.30
N ALA A 93 9.23 20.81 -15.17
CA ALA A 93 8.40 22.00 -14.98
C ALA A 93 9.21 23.30 -15.00
N ALA A 94 10.47 23.29 -14.53
CA ALA A 94 11.37 24.45 -14.60
C ALA A 94 11.82 24.75 -16.04
N ARG A 95 12.20 23.72 -16.81
CA ARG A 95 12.54 23.84 -18.24
C ARG A 95 11.38 24.39 -19.07
N MET A 96 10.16 23.93 -18.78
CA MET A 96 8.94 24.43 -19.42
C MET A 96 8.69 25.92 -19.12
N ARG A 97 8.86 26.34 -17.86
CA ARG A 97 8.74 27.76 -17.47
C ARG A 97 9.79 28.64 -18.14
N ALA A 98 10.99 28.12 -18.38
CA ALA A 98 12.07 28.84 -19.05
C ALA A 98 11.80 29.12 -20.55
N GLN A 99 10.91 28.37 -21.20
CA GLN A 99 10.51 28.60 -22.60
C GLN A 99 9.53 29.79 -22.78
N GLY A 100 9.10 30.43 -21.68
CA GLY A 100 8.28 31.62 -21.70
C GLY A 100 6.76 31.38 -21.54
N PRO A 101 6.00 32.43 -21.21
CA PRO A 101 4.58 32.31 -20.85
C PRO A 101 3.66 31.95 -22.03
N GLU A 102 4.04 32.19 -23.28
CA GLU A 102 3.28 31.75 -24.46
C GLU A 102 3.31 30.24 -24.64
N ALA A 103 4.48 29.61 -24.49
CA ALA A 103 4.62 28.16 -24.53
C ALA A 103 3.76 27.48 -23.44
N LEU A 104 3.73 28.08 -22.23
CA LEU A 104 2.87 27.60 -21.13
C LEU A 104 1.38 27.71 -21.44
N ARG A 105 0.94 28.80 -22.10
CA ARG A 105 -0.47 29.00 -22.49
C ARG A 105 -0.91 28.00 -23.55
N ALA A 106 -0.04 27.69 -24.52
CA ALA A 106 -0.32 26.71 -25.55
C ALA A 106 -0.53 25.28 -24.99
N ILE A 107 0.22 24.91 -23.94
CA ILE A 107 0.11 23.59 -23.30
C ILE A 107 -0.86 23.56 -22.10
N ALA A 108 -1.37 24.70 -21.63
CA ALA A 108 -2.29 24.79 -20.49
C ALA A 108 -3.55 23.89 -20.59
N PRO A 109 -4.28 23.84 -21.72
CA PRO A 109 -5.42 22.93 -21.86
C PRO A 109 -4.98 21.46 -21.80
N MET A 110 -3.82 21.14 -22.36
CA MET A 110 -3.23 19.80 -22.29
C MET A 110 -2.87 19.41 -20.86
N LEU A 111 -2.25 20.31 -20.09
CA LEU A 111 -1.96 20.10 -18.66
C LEU A 111 -3.23 19.88 -17.83
N THR A 112 -4.33 20.53 -18.20
CA THR A 112 -5.63 20.34 -17.53
C THR A 112 -6.21 18.97 -17.84
N GLY A 113 -6.21 18.56 -19.10
CA GLY A 113 -6.64 17.22 -19.52
C GLY A 113 -5.79 16.12 -18.88
N LEU A 114 -4.48 16.34 -18.77
CA LEU A 114 -3.53 15.44 -18.13
C LEU A 114 -3.78 15.29 -16.63
N LYS A 115 -4.04 16.39 -15.92
CA LYS A 115 -4.43 16.37 -14.51
C LYS A 115 -5.73 15.61 -14.30
N HIS A 116 -6.71 15.81 -15.19
CA HIS A 116 -7.98 15.09 -15.14
C HIS A 116 -7.79 13.58 -15.40
N ALA A 117 -7.01 13.22 -16.42
CA ALA A 117 -6.62 11.85 -16.73
C ALA A 117 -5.92 11.17 -15.56
N LEU A 118 -4.96 11.85 -14.94
CA LEU A 118 -4.27 11.37 -13.75
C LEU A 118 -5.22 11.19 -12.56
N ALA A 119 -6.07 12.18 -12.27
CA ALA A 119 -7.04 12.10 -11.18
C ALA A 119 -8.04 10.95 -11.38
N SER A 120 -8.50 10.74 -12.63
CA SER A 120 -9.37 9.62 -12.98
C SER A 120 -8.66 8.28 -12.80
N ALA A 121 -7.41 8.16 -13.26
CA ALA A 121 -6.64 6.93 -13.12
C ALA A 121 -6.34 6.59 -11.66
N ILE A 122 -6.01 7.59 -10.83
CA ILE A 122 -5.83 7.43 -9.39
C ILE A 122 -7.14 6.96 -8.75
N SER A 123 -8.28 7.56 -9.11
CA SER A 123 -9.59 7.18 -8.57
C SER A 123 -9.95 5.73 -8.93
N ASP A 124 -9.65 5.29 -10.15
CA ASP A 124 -9.81 3.90 -10.59
C ASP A 124 -8.96 2.93 -9.76
N VAL A 125 -7.70 3.29 -9.48
CA VAL A 125 -6.81 2.49 -8.63
C VAL A 125 -7.38 2.36 -7.22
N PHE A 126 -7.91 3.44 -6.64
CA PHE A 126 -8.57 3.40 -5.33
C PHE A 126 -9.83 2.52 -5.34
N PHE A 127 -10.61 2.54 -6.42
CA PHE A 127 -11.79 1.69 -6.57
C PHE A 127 -11.43 0.20 -6.55
N TRP A 128 -10.43 -0.21 -7.34
CA TRP A 128 -9.90 -1.57 -7.31
C TRP A 128 -9.29 -1.92 -5.94
N GLY A 129 -8.58 -0.98 -5.31
CA GLY A 129 -8.07 -1.14 -3.95
C GLY A 129 -9.18 -1.36 -2.92
N ALA A 130 -10.33 -0.69 -3.08
CA ALA A 130 -11.50 -0.88 -2.22
C ALA A 130 -12.12 -2.27 -2.41
N ILE A 131 -12.23 -2.76 -3.65
CA ILE A 131 -12.70 -4.13 -3.94
C ILE A 131 -11.80 -5.17 -3.29
N ILE A 132 -10.49 -5.04 -3.45
CA ILE A 132 -9.50 -5.97 -2.85
C ILE A 132 -9.59 -5.92 -1.32
N SER A 133 -9.74 -4.73 -0.75
CA SER A 133 -9.90 -4.56 0.70
C SER A 133 -11.20 -5.20 1.20
N ALA A 134 -12.32 -5.03 0.49
CA ALA A 134 -13.59 -5.66 0.82
C ALA A 134 -13.48 -7.19 0.76
N LEU A 135 -12.80 -7.75 -0.24
CA LEU A 135 -12.51 -9.19 -0.31
C LEU A 135 -11.67 -9.65 0.89
N GLY A 136 -10.64 -8.88 1.27
CA GLY A 136 -9.83 -9.16 2.46
C GLY A 136 -10.66 -9.18 3.75
N ILE A 137 -11.60 -8.25 3.91
CA ILE A 137 -12.54 -8.23 5.03
C ILE A 137 -13.45 -9.47 5.01
N VAL A 138 -13.97 -9.87 3.84
CA VAL A 138 -14.78 -11.08 3.72
C VAL A 138 -14.00 -12.32 4.14
N VAL A 139 -12.74 -12.45 3.72
CA VAL A 139 -11.85 -13.53 4.15
C VAL A 139 -11.61 -13.47 5.66
N LEU A 140 -11.39 -12.28 6.21
CA LEU A 140 -11.18 -12.06 7.64
C LEU A 140 -12.40 -12.48 8.47
N VAL A 141 -13.61 -12.16 8.02
CA VAL A 141 -14.86 -12.56 8.71
C VAL A 141 -15.09 -14.08 8.66
N ARG A 142 -14.44 -14.79 7.73
CA ARG A 142 -14.51 -16.26 7.63
C ARG A 142 -13.41 -16.98 8.40
N LEU A 143 -12.43 -16.25 8.96
CA LEU A 143 -11.42 -16.84 9.83
C LEU A 143 -12.06 -17.29 11.15
N VAL A 144 -11.82 -18.53 11.54
CA VAL A 144 -12.31 -19.11 12.79
C VAL A 144 -11.62 -18.43 13.96
N ASP A 145 -12.41 -17.93 14.91
CA ASP A 145 -11.90 -17.35 16.16
C ASP A 145 -11.12 -18.40 16.96
N LEU A 146 -9.81 -18.20 17.14
CA LEU A 146 -9.06 -18.93 18.17
C LEU A 146 -9.25 -18.22 19.52
N PRO A 147 -9.69 -18.92 20.58
CA PRO A 147 -9.87 -18.29 21.88
C PRO A 147 -8.54 -17.73 22.40
N LEU A 148 -8.56 -16.49 22.91
CA LEU A 148 -7.40 -15.85 23.51
C LEU A 148 -6.83 -16.74 24.63
N ARG A 149 -5.54 -17.09 24.55
CA ARG A 149 -4.85 -17.91 25.55
C ARG A 149 -4.63 -17.07 26.83
N THR A 150 -5.53 -17.17 27.80
CA THR A 150 -5.53 -16.36 29.04
C THR A 150 -4.67 -16.91 30.17
N THR A 151 -3.77 -17.87 29.94
CA THR A 151 -2.93 -18.41 31.01
C THR A 151 -1.55 -18.76 30.51
N ASN A 152 -0.57 -17.91 30.85
CA ASN A 152 0.84 -18.28 30.86
C ASN A 152 1.03 -19.26 32.03
N ARG A 153 0.67 -20.53 31.82
CA ARG A 153 1.02 -21.60 32.77
C ARG A 153 2.52 -21.78 32.58
N SER A 154 3.30 -21.00 33.35
CA SER A 154 4.70 -21.29 33.64
C SER A 154 4.74 -22.76 34.05
N SER A 155 5.24 -23.60 33.16
CA SER A 155 5.68 -24.93 33.53
C SER A 155 6.67 -24.75 34.67
N ARG A 156 6.20 -25.01 35.91
CA ARG A 156 7.06 -25.23 37.06
C ARG A 156 8.19 -26.14 36.59
N PRO A 157 9.47 -25.83 36.84
CA PRO A 157 10.53 -26.76 36.56
C PRO A 157 10.23 -28.03 37.36
N VAL A 158 9.99 -29.13 36.64
CA VAL A 158 9.94 -30.46 37.24
C VAL A 158 11.37 -30.73 37.71
N GLY A 159 11.67 -30.49 38.99
CA GLY A 159 12.97 -30.78 39.57
C GLY A 159 13.54 -29.79 40.60
N GLU A 160 12.76 -28.84 41.12
CA GLU A 160 13.25 -28.04 42.26
C GLU A 160 13.13 -28.86 43.55
N PRO A 161 14.24 -29.28 44.18
CA PRO A 161 14.19 -30.05 45.42
C PRO A 161 13.55 -29.21 46.52
N GLU A 162 12.69 -29.82 47.34
CA GLU A 162 12.17 -29.21 48.57
C GLU A 162 13.35 -28.78 49.44
N VAL A 163 13.56 -27.47 49.55
CA VAL A 163 14.46 -26.92 50.56
C VAL A 163 13.70 -26.99 51.88
N PRO A 164 14.14 -27.81 52.86
CA PRO A 164 13.44 -27.89 54.13
C PRO A 164 13.54 -26.54 54.82
N VAL A 165 12.38 -25.94 55.10
CA VAL A 165 12.27 -24.72 55.90
C VAL A 165 12.70 -25.06 57.32
N VAL A 166 13.96 -24.74 57.64
CA VAL A 166 14.45 -24.76 59.02
C VAL A 166 13.68 -23.66 59.75
N SER A 167 12.75 -24.10 60.59
CA SER A 167 12.05 -23.22 61.51
C SER A 167 13.08 -22.73 62.54
N LEU A 168 13.48 -21.47 62.42
CA LEU A 168 14.20 -20.79 63.49
C LEU A 168 13.19 -20.49 64.59
N GLU A 169 13.08 -21.41 65.56
CA GLU A 169 12.54 -21.09 66.87
C GLU A 169 13.57 -20.20 67.59
N ILE A 170 13.12 -19.00 67.97
CA ILE A 170 13.79 -18.08 68.90
C ILE A 170 13.45 -18.54 70.32
#